data_AF-A0ABD0M6W1-F1
#
_entry.id   AF-A0ABD0M6W1-F1
#
_cell.length_a   1.000
_cell.length_b   1.000
_cell.length_c   1.000
_cell.angle_alpha   90.00
_cell.angle_beta   90.00
_cell.angle_gamma   90.00
#
_symmetry.space_group_name_H-M   'P 1'
#
loop_
_entity.id
_entity.type
_entity.pdbx_description
1 polymer ?
#
loop_
_entity_poly.entity_id
_entity_poly.type
_entity_poly.pdbx_seq_one_letter_code
_entity_poly.pdbx_strand_id
1 'polypeptide(L)'
;CRVQSLMRRMVGGTTADGCNYPSLVSITSYGFTVCNGVYSNGAIIVPDSCAGYMEYFNAYSGGDMTITAGDGTSTVIAKDDISAGISSVTANGDGTSTVTLSTDFTGGCVTNVEVYDPATHSVADVAASCRVVSYGGTSDVPEPLPGQPSETPLVSNPTLDCCDQLLPQLSTQVIGGDLSAAAGTYTCTATDAAMCAGDLGAPVYCTDDNTGADVLVGMVVNSGCLAGETFVSLDLTGGSLTGFS
;
A
#
# COMPACT_ATOMS: atom_id res chain seq x y z
N CYS A 1 4.78 -21.48 -3.10
CA CYS A 1 3.99 -20.61 -3.97
C CYS A 1 4.87 -20.09 -5.11
N ARG A 2 4.31 -19.82 -6.29
CA ARG A 2 5.00 -19.03 -7.30
C ARG A 2 4.43 -17.63 -7.20
N VAL A 3 5.12 -16.74 -6.49
CA VAL A 3 4.88 -15.32 -6.67
C VAL A 3 5.30 -15.02 -8.11
N GLN A 4 4.38 -14.50 -8.92
CA GLN A 4 4.70 -14.08 -10.28
C GLN A 4 4.73 -12.56 -10.23
N SER A 5 5.94 -11.99 -10.33
CA SER A 5 6.16 -10.55 -10.54
C SER A 5 5.80 -10.17 -11.99
N LEU A 6 4.53 -10.35 -12.35
CA LEU A 6 3.97 -9.81 -13.58
C LEU A 6 2.72 -9.03 -13.18
N MET A 7 2.69 -7.76 -13.60
CA MET A 7 1.68 -6.74 -13.29
C MET A 7 0.24 -7.29 -13.33
N ARG A 8 -0.41 -7.43 -12.17
CA ARG A 8 -1.83 -7.81 -12.03
C ARG A 8 -2.49 -6.98 -10.91
N ARG A 9 -3.82 -6.95 -10.72
CA ARG A 9 -4.53 -5.93 -9.87
C ARG A 9 -5.59 -6.49 -8.88
N MET A 10 -6.08 -5.74 -7.88
CA MET A 10 -7.10 -6.23 -6.92
C MET A 10 -8.41 -6.67 -7.58
N VAL A 11 -8.72 -7.98 -7.57
CA VAL A 11 -9.95 -8.50 -8.21
C VAL A 11 -10.97 -8.91 -7.16
N GLY A 12 -12.15 -8.28 -7.19
CA GLY A 12 -13.28 -8.65 -6.33
C GLY A 12 -13.55 -7.71 -5.14
N GLY A 13 -12.82 -6.61 -5.02
CA GLY A 13 -13.14 -5.53 -4.08
C GLY A 13 -14.36 -4.70 -4.50
N THR A 14 -14.86 -3.87 -3.59
CA THR A 14 -15.94 -2.91 -3.86
C THR A 14 -15.34 -1.53 -4.14
N THR A 15 -15.85 -0.81 -5.15
CA THR A 15 -15.45 0.58 -5.39
C THR A 15 -15.79 1.45 -4.19
N ALA A 16 -14.83 2.24 -3.73
CA ALA A 16 -14.98 3.18 -2.63
C ALA A 16 -14.85 4.63 -3.12
N ASP A 17 -15.46 5.57 -2.39
CA ASP A 17 -15.22 7.00 -2.60
C ASP A 17 -13.81 7.33 -2.09
N GLY A 18 -12.97 7.89 -2.96
CA GLY A 18 -11.62 8.30 -2.61
C GLY A 18 -11.54 9.31 -1.46
N CYS A 19 -12.58 10.09 -1.23
CA CYS A 19 -12.65 11.01 -0.08
C CYS A 19 -12.95 10.35 1.26
N ASN A 20 -13.35 9.07 1.27
CA ASN A 20 -13.36 8.29 2.50
C ASN A 20 -11.94 7.87 2.91
N TYR A 21 -10.99 7.88 1.96
CA TYR A 21 -9.58 7.54 2.17
C TYR A 21 -8.68 8.70 1.72
N PRO A 22 -8.82 9.87 2.37
CA PRO A 22 -8.20 11.11 1.92
C PRO A 22 -6.66 11.06 1.92
N SER A 23 -6.06 10.19 2.74
CA SER A 23 -4.62 9.98 2.77
C SER A 23 -4.14 8.97 1.73
N LEU A 24 -5.00 8.19 1.07
CA LEU A 24 -4.56 7.19 0.10
C LEU A 24 -3.90 7.85 -1.11
N VAL A 25 -2.76 7.29 -1.52
CA VAL A 25 -2.00 7.75 -2.67
C VAL A 25 -1.77 6.58 -3.63
N SER A 26 -1.94 6.85 -4.93
CA SER A 26 -1.49 5.99 -6.02
C SER A 26 -0.23 6.56 -6.64
N ILE A 27 0.75 5.70 -6.90
CA ILE A 27 1.94 6.04 -7.68
C ILE A 27 1.82 5.29 -8.99
N THR A 28 1.81 6.03 -10.09
CA THR A 28 1.63 5.50 -11.44
C THR A 28 2.83 5.81 -12.33
N SER A 29 3.15 4.88 -13.22
CA SER A 29 4.14 5.06 -14.29
C SER A 29 3.59 4.42 -15.57
N TYR A 30 3.79 5.07 -16.73
CA TYR A 30 3.24 4.63 -18.02
C TYR A 30 1.71 4.41 -18.03
N GLY A 31 0.98 5.11 -17.16
CA GLY A 31 -0.47 4.97 -17.03
C GLY A 31 -0.93 3.78 -16.18
N PHE A 32 -0.01 3.08 -15.50
CA PHE A 32 -0.33 1.96 -14.61
C PHE A 32 0.10 2.25 -13.18
N THR A 33 -0.72 1.88 -12.20
CA THR A 33 -0.35 1.90 -10.77
C THR A 33 0.80 0.92 -10.54
N VAL A 34 1.94 1.44 -10.09
CA VAL A 34 3.12 0.63 -9.72
C VAL A 34 3.11 0.27 -8.24
N CYS A 35 2.61 1.18 -7.40
CA CYS A 35 2.32 0.93 -5.99
C CYS A 35 1.39 2.02 -5.44
N ASN A 36 0.99 1.86 -4.20
CA ASN A 36 0.22 2.80 -3.40
C ASN A 36 1.07 3.26 -2.21
N GLY A 37 0.55 4.26 -1.51
CA GLY A 37 1.08 4.73 -0.25
C GLY A 37 0.05 5.53 0.51
N VAL A 38 0.50 6.22 1.54
CA VAL A 38 -0.33 7.14 2.32
C VAL A 38 0.35 8.48 2.50
N TYR A 39 -0.42 9.56 2.36
CA TYR A 39 0.05 10.91 2.58
C TYR A 39 0.13 11.24 4.07
N SER A 40 1.25 11.82 4.50
CA SER A 40 1.49 12.28 5.86
C SER A 40 2.44 13.47 5.86
N ASN A 41 1.95 14.62 6.32
CA ASN A 41 2.73 15.83 6.60
C ASN A 41 3.61 16.30 5.43
N GLY A 42 3.06 16.41 4.22
CA GLY A 42 3.80 16.85 3.03
C GLY A 42 4.67 15.76 2.38
N ALA A 43 4.58 14.53 2.86
CA ALA A 43 5.30 13.37 2.32
C ALA A 43 4.36 12.17 2.13
N ILE A 44 4.87 11.13 1.49
CA ILE A 44 4.17 9.87 1.29
C ILE A 44 4.96 8.78 2.01
N ILE A 45 4.27 7.97 2.79
CA ILE A 45 4.81 6.77 3.40
C ILE A 45 4.47 5.60 2.48
N VAL A 46 5.48 4.82 2.12
CA VAL A 46 5.38 3.61 1.30
C VAL A 46 6.22 2.49 1.92
N PRO A 47 5.96 1.21 1.63
CA PRO A 47 6.92 0.16 1.96
C PRO A 47 8.24 0.35 1.20
N ASP A 48 9.35 -0.11 1.78
CA ASP A 48 10.68 -0.05 1.13
C ASP A 48 10.70 -0.74 -0.24
N SER A 49 9.90 -1.78 -0.43
CA SER A 49 9.74 -2.45 -1.72
C SER A 49 9.12 -1.53 -2.79
N CYS A 50 8.12 -0.70 -2.43
CA CYS A 50 7.55 0.30 -3.34
C CYS A 50 8.57 1.39 -3.67
N ALA A 51 9.35 1.87 -2.68
CA ALA A 51 10.44 2.80 -2.93
C ALA A 51 11.48 2.23 -3.92
N GLY A 52 11.87 0.97 -3.78
CA GLY A 52 12.74 0.28 -4.73
C GLY A 52 12.14 0.18 -6.14
N TYR A 53 10.83 -0.07 -6.26
CA TYR A 53 10.15 -0.03 -7.56
C TYR A 53 10.17 1.38 -8.17
N MET A 54 9.94 2.43 -7.38
CA MET A 54 10.00 3.82 -7.85
C MET A 54 11.38 4.14 -8.41
N GLU A 55 12.45 3.78 -7.70
CA GLU A 55 13.83 3.96 -8.17
C GLU A 55 14.12 3.17 -9.45
N TYR A 56 13.67 1.91 -9.52
CA TYR A 56 13.81 1.06 -10.70
C TYR A 56 13.13 1.69 -11.93
N PHE A 57 11.86 2.06 -11.81
CA PHE A 57 11.13 2.66 -12.93
C PHE A 57 11.73 4.01 -13.33
N ASN A 58 12.23 4.81 -12.39
CA ASN A 58 12.94 6.05 -12.70
C ASN A 58 14.21 5.81 -13.52
N ALA A 59 15.08 4.90 -13.06
CA ALA A 59 16.39 4.68 -13.64
C ALA A 59 16.34 4.10 -15.07
N TYR A 60 15.38 3.23 -15.35
CA TYR A 60 15.33 2.50 -16.62
C TYR A 60 14.60 3.23 -17.74
N SER A 61 13.73 4.17 -17.39
CA SER A 61 12.63 4.49 -18.29
C SER A 61 12.53 5.98 -18.63
N GLY A 62 13.18 6.86 -17.85
CA GLY A 62 12.96 8.30 -17.93
C GLY A 62 11.45 8.64 -17.80
N GLY A 63 10.69 7.72 -17.22
CA GLY A 63 9.25 7.69 -17.28
C GLY A 63 8.67 8.60 -16.22
N ASP A 64 7.78 9.48 -16.67
CA ASP A 64 6.98 10.32 -15.79
C ASP A 64 6.29 9.43 -14.74
N MET A 65 6.50 9.77 -13.46
CA MET A 65 5.69 9.23 -12.39
C MET A 65 4.61 10.24 -12.05
N THR A 66 3.37 9.77 -12.01
CA THR A 66 2.24 10.56 -11.55
C THR A 66 1.77 10.01 -10.22
N ILE A 67 1.79 10.87 -9.22
CA ILE A 67 1.33 10.59 -7.88
C ILE A 67 -0.07 11.21 -7.75
N THR A 68 -1.06 10.41 -7.40
CA THR A 68 -2.45 10.84 -7.29
C THR A 68 -2.97 10.54 -5.89
N ALA A 69 -3.67 11.47 -5.25
CA ALA A 69 -4.21 11.32 -3.90
C ALA A 69 -5.74 11.46 -3.82
N GLY A 70 -6.33 10.84 -2.78
CA GLY A 70 -7.72 11.06 -2.35
C GLY A 70 -8.77 10.65 -3.39
N ASP A 71 -9.45 11.61 -4.00
CA ASP A 71 -10.52 11.38 -4.99
C ASP A 71 -10.02 11.10 -6.41
N GLY A 72 -8.70 11.01 -6.60
CA GLY A 72 -8.12 10.80 -7.93
C GLY A 72 -7.87 12.10 -8.71
N THR A 73 -8.25 13.27 -8.18
CA THR A 73 -8.12 14.57 -8.88
C THR A 73 -6.88 15.34 -8.47
N SER A 74 -6.41 15.14 -7.24
CA SER A 74 -5.22 15.79 -6.71
C SER A 74 -3.98 15.04 -7.19
N THR A 75 -3.18 15.67 -8.05
CA THR A 75 -2.02 15.02 -8.69
C THR A 75 -0.75 15.84 -8.52
N VAL A 76 0.35 15.13 -8.27
CA VAL A 76 1.72 15.65 -8.37
C VAL A 76 2.41 14.87 -9.47
N ILE A 77 2.95 15.58 -10.46
CA ILE A 77 3.60 14.97 -11.61
C ILE A 77 5.11 15.16 -11.47
N ALA A 78 5.83 14.05 -11.36
CA ALA A 78 7.28 14.01 -11.47
C ALA A 78 7.63 13.70 -12.93
N LYS A 79 7.90 14.76 -13.71
CA LYS A 79 8.11 14.72 -15.17
C LYS A 79 9.57 14.85 -15.52
N ASP A 80 10.05 14.06 -16.49
CA ASP A 80 11.41 14.04 -17.06
C ASP A 80 12.58 13.76 -16.07
N ASP A 81 12.41 14.08 -14.79
CA ASP A 81 13.27 13.80 -13.66
C ASP A 81 12.40 13.69 -12.41
N ILE A 82 12.53 12.59 -11.65
CA ILE A 82 11.87 12.41 -10.36
C ILE A 82 12.05 13.63 -9.46
N SER A 83 13.21 14.30 -9.55
CA SER A 83 13.54 15.48 -8.73
C SER A 83 12.54 16.63 -8.85
N ALA A 84 11.81 16.70 -9.98
CA ALA A 84 10.80 17.73 -10.22
C ALA A 84 9.56 17.56 -9.32
N GLY A 85 9.20 16.33 -8.93
CA GLY A 85 8.03 16.03 -8.11
C GLY A 85 8.34 15.41 -6.75
N ILE A 86 9.50 14.77 -6.59
CA ILE A 86 9.99 14.11 -5.38
C ILE A 86 11.35 14.71 -5.03
N SER A 87 11.47 15.24 -3.82
CA SER A 87 12.71 15.87 -3.35
C SER A 87 13.67 14.87 -2.72
N SER A 88 13.15 13.83 -2.06
CA SER A 88 13.97 12.75 -1.47
C SER A 88 13.14 11.49 -1.21
N VAL A 89 13.83 10.35 -1.19
CA VAL A 89 13.34 9.09 -0.65
C VAL A 89 14.27 8.69 0.50
N THR A 90 13.72 8.44 1.68
CA THR A 90 14.49 8.10 2.88
C THR A 90 13.90 6.86 3.53
N ALA A 91 14.71 5.81 3.72
CA ALA A 91 14.30 4.64 4.49
C ALA A 91 14.19 4.98 5.97
N ASN A 92 13.09 4.57 6.61
CA ASN A 92 12.81 4.87 8.02
C ASN A 92 13.42 3.85 8.98
N GLY A 93 13.86 2.69 8.47
CA GLY A 93 14.42 1.62 9.27
C GLY A 93 13.38 0.75 9.99
N ASP A 94 12.14 0.79 9.53
CA ASP A 94 11.00 -0.01 10.02
C ASP A 94 10.29 -0.77 8.87
N GLY A 95 10.93 -0.88 7.71
CA GLY A 95 10.35 -1.45 6.49
C GLY A 95 9.52 -0.46 5.66
N THR A 96 9.39 0.80 6.11
CA THR A 96 8.85 1.90 5.32
C THR A 96 9.92 2.87 4.84
N SER A 97 9.58 3.57 3.76
CA SER A 97 10.30 4.70 3.22
C SER A 97 9.38 5.92 3.15
N THR A 98 9.96 7.09 3.43
CA THR A 98 9.31 8.39 3.25
C THR A 98 9.75 9.00 1.93
N VAL A 99 8.77 9.27 1.06
CA VAL A 99 8.92 10.00 -0.21
C VAL A 99 8.46 11.44 0.02
N THR A 100 9.42 12.36 0.09
CA THR A 100 9.12 13.78 0.25
C THR A 100 8.77 14.39 -1.10
N LEU A 101 7.64 15.08 -1.18
CA LEU A 101 7.20 15.75 -2.40
C LEU A 101 7.92 17.09 -2.58
N SER A 102 8.23 17.46 -3.82
CA SER A 102 8.77 18.79 -4.15
C SER A 102 7.70 19.87 -4.11
N THR A 103 6.45 19.48 -4.34
CA THR A 103 5.25 20.30 -4.21
C THR A 103 4.16 19.50 -3.55
N ASP A 104 3.47 20.12 -2.60
CA ASP A 104 2.36 19.49 -1.90
C ASP A 104 1.12 19.35 -2.80
N PHE A 105 0.18 18.50 -2.39
CA PHE A 105 -1.11 18.38 -3.06
C PHE A 105 -1.91 19.68 -2.93
N THR A 106 -2.52 20.12 -4.03
CA THR A 106 -3.43 21.27 -4.04
C THR A 106 -4.84 20.83 -4.43
N GLY A 107 -5.80 21.03 -3.53
CA GLY A 107 -7.21 20.70 -3.77
C GLY A 107 -7.60 19.31 -3.25
N GLY A 108 -8.78 18.86 -3.69
CA GLY A 108 -9.36 17.58 -3.28
C GLY A 108 -9.69 17.50 -1.79
N CYS A 109 -9.82 16.26 -1.32
CA CYS A 109 -10.10 15.92 0.08
C CYS A 109 -8.85 15.41 0.81
N VAL A 110 -7.64 15.67 0.30
CA VAL A 110 -6.40 15.08 0.84
C VAL A 110 -6.15 15.50 2.29
N THR A 111 -5.92 14.54 3.17
CA THR A 111 -5.55 14.77 4.58
C THR A 111 -4.44 13.83 5.01
N ASN A 112 -3.78 14.17 6.12
CA ASN A 112 -2.79 13.29 6.74
C ASN A 112 -3.42 11.97 7.18
N VAL A 113 -2.68 10.88 7.01
CA VAL A 113 -3.01 9.61 7.64
C VAL A 113 -2.82 9.67 9.15
N GLU A 114 -3.73 9.04 9.89
CA GLU A 114 -3.56 8.74 11.30
C GLU A 114 -2.97 7.32 11.43
N VAL A 115 -1.81 7.19 12.08
CA VAL A 115 -1.16 5.90 12.30
C VAL A 115 -1.63 5.33 13.63
N TYR A 116 -1.88 4.03 13.67
CA TYR A 116 -2.30 3.35 14.89
C TYR A 116 -1.28 3.55 16.02
N ASP A 117 -1.80 3.78 17.22
CA ASP A 117 -1.03 3.95 18.46
C ASP A 117 -1.83 3.25 19.57
N PRO A 118 -1.31 2.16 20.17
CA PRO A 118 -2.04 1.40 21.19
C PRO A 118 -2.32 2.21 22.47
N ALA A 119 -1.69 3.38 22.66
CA ALA A 119 -1.99 4.27 23.79
C ALA A 119 -3.28 5.07 23.59
N THR A 120 -3.71 5.33 22.34
CA THR A 120 -4.84 6.20 22.02
C THR A 120 -5.94 5.51 21.20
N HIS A 121 -5.60 4.43 20.50
CA HIS A 121 -6.49 3.72 19.58
C HIS A 121 -6.86 2.33 20.10
N SER A 122 -8.11 1.92 19.84
CA SER A 122 -8.62 0.59 20.17
C SER A 122 -9.26 -0.03 18.93
N VAL A 123 -8.96 -1.30 18.68
CA VAL A 123 -9.59 -2.09 17.62
C VAL A 123 -9.88 -3.47 18.20
N ALA A 124 -11.15 -3.73 18.53
CA ALA A 124 -11.57 -4.95 19.21
C ALA A 124 -11.72 -6.16 18.28
N ASP A 125 -12.13 -5.95 17.03
CA ASP A 125 -12.35 -7.00 16.04
C ASP A 125 -11.74 -6.61 14.68
N VAL A 126 -10.56 -7.15 14.40
CA VAL A 126 -9.81 -6.90 13.16
C VAL A 126 -10.61 -7.29 11.92
N ALA A 127 -11.31 -8.44 11.93
CA ALA A 127 -12.03 -8.90 10.75
C ALA A 127 -13.27 -8.04 10.45
N ALA A 128 -13.89 -7.46 11.49
CA ALA A 128 -15.04 -6.58 11.32
C ALA A 128 -14.66 -5.12 11.01
N SER A 129 -13.50 -4.65 11.48
CA SER A 129 -13.12 -3.23 11.42
C SER A 129 -12.08 -2.91 10.35
N CYS A 130 -11.28 -3.90 9.93
CA CYS A 130 -10.14 -3.66 9.06
C CYS A 130 -10.40 -4.01 7.61
N ARG A 131 -9.80 -3.22 6.72
CA ARG A 131 -9.94 -3.33 5.28
C ARG A 131 -8.69 -2.86 4.56
N VAL A 132 -8.42 -3.47 3.42
CA VAL A 132 -7.40 -3.00 2.49
C VAL A 132 -8.05 -2.04 1.51
N VAL A 133 -7.37 -0.94 1.21
CA VAL A 133 -7.83 0.04 0.21
C VAL A 133 -6.73 0.30 -0.80
N SER A 134 -7.05 0.28 -2.08
CA SER A 134 -6.06 0.35 -3.15
C SER A 134 -6.60 1.04 -4.40
N TYR A 135 -5.72 1.73 -5.13
CA TYR A 135 -5.96 2.14 -6.52
C TYR A 135 -5.44 1.12 -7.54
N GLY A 136 -5.09 -0.08 -7.10
CA GLY A 136 -4.99 -1.23 -7.97
C GLY A 136 -6.30 -1.39 -8.74
N GLY A 137 -6.22 -1.74 -10.03
CA GLY A 137 -7.43 -1.87 -10.83
C GLY A 137 -8.19 -3.18 -10.61
N THR A 138 -9.16 -3.45 -11.48
CA THR A 138 -10.22 -4.43 -11.21
C THR A 138 -10.12 -5.70 -12.06
N SER A 139 -9.08 -5.83 -12.88
CA SER A 139 -8.91 -6.94 -13.81
C SER A 139 -7.47 -7.50 -13.86
N ASP A 140 -7.30 -8.59 -14.61
CA ASP A 140 -6.04 -9.30 -14.82
C ASP A 140 -5.11 -8.64 -15.86
N VAL A 141 -5.52 -7.52 -16.46
CA VAL A 141 -4.74 -6.74 -17.43
C VAL A 141 -4.33 -5.38 -16.87
N PRO A 142 -3.20 -4.80 -17.28
CA PRO A 142 -2.88 -3.41 -16.99
C PRO A 142 -3.94 -2.46 -17.59
N GLU A 143 -4.52 -1.60 -16.77
CA GLU A 143 -5.54 -0.60 -17.15
C GLU A 143 -5.14 0.78 -16.58
N PRO A 144 -5.76 1.86 -17.04
CA PRO A 144 -5.57 3.18 -16.44
C PRO A 144 -5.94 3.17 -14.94
N LEU A 145 -5.50 4.22 -14.23
CA LEU A 145 -5.98 4.50 -12.88
C LEU A 145 -7.52 4.47 -12.89
N PRO A 146 -8.18 3.67 -12.03
CA PRO A 146 -9.63 3.48 -12.06
C PRO A 146 -10.43 4.75 -11.72
N GLY A 147 -9.75 5.83 -11.33
CA GLY A 147 -10.34 7.11 -10.91
C GLY A 147 -10.92 7.08 -9.50
N GLN A 148 -11.24 5.90 -8.96
CA GLN A 148 -11.69 5.66 -7.59
C GLN A 148 -10.99 4.42 -7.03
N PRO A 149 -10.66 4.40 -5.73
CA PRO A 149 -10.09 3.21 -5.10
C PRO A 149 -11.11 2.08 -4.98
N SER A 150 -10.59 0.88 -4.72
CA SER A 150 -11.37 -0.26 -4.27
C SER A 150 -10.99 -0.61 -2.84
N GLU A 151 -11.94 -1.15 -2.10
CA GLU A 151 -11.76 -1.65 -0.75
C GLU A 151 -12.21 -3.10 -0.60
N THR A 152 -11.63 -3.81 0.36
CA THR A 152 -12.05 -5.17 0.72
C THR A 152 -11.77 -5.43 2.20
N PRO A 153 -12.69 -6.05 2.96
CA PRO A 153 -12.47 -6.36 4.36
C PRO A 153 -11.40 -7.45 4.54
N LEU A 154 -10.68 -7.39 5.65
CA LEU A 154 -9.83 -8.51 6.07
C LEU A 154 -10.67 -9.71 6.50
N VAL A 155 -10.17 -10.91 6.29
CA VAL A 155 -10.80 -12.14 6.80
C VAL A 155 -10.01 -12.72 7.97
N SER A 156 -10.70 -13.16 9.02
CA SER A 156 -10.11 -13.86 10.16
C SER A 156 -9.57 -15.22 9.72
N ASN A 157 -8.30 -15.51 9.98
CA ASN A 157 -7.50 -16.69 9.56
C ASN A 157 -6.88 -16.62 8.16
N PRO A 158 -5.62 -16.17 8.04
CA PRO A 158 -4.79 -16.63 6.94
C PRO A 158 -4.69 -18.16 6.98
N THR A 159 -4.73 -18.80 5.82
CA THR A 159 -4.70 -20.27 5.70
C THR A 159 -3.27 -20.83 5.79
N LEU A 160 -2.26 -19.96 5.89
CA LEU A 160 -0.84 -20.27 5.78
C LEU A 160 -0.03 -19.64 6.91
N ASP A 161 0.96 -20.38 7.40
CA ASP A 161 2.00 -19.85 8.30
C ASP A 161 2.94 -18.92 7.51
N CYS A 162 2.94 -17.64 7.89
CA CYS A 162 3.51 -16.55 7.11
C CYS A 162 5.03 -16.63 6.98
N CYS A 163 5.68 -16.89 8.12
CA CYS A 163 7.12 -16.78 8.26
C CYS A 163 7.85 -17.94 7.57
N ASP A 164 7.23 -19.12 7.56
CA ASP A 164 7.87 -20.33 7.04
C ASP A 164 7.65 -20.52 5.53
N GLN A 165 6.56 -20.00 4.97
CA GLN A 165 6.18 -20.33 3.59
C GLN A 165 6.23 -19.16 2.61
N LEU A 166 5.90 -17.94 3.05
CA LEU A 166 5.79 -16.78 2.16
C LEU A 166 7.07 -15.93 2.19
N LEU A 167 7.56 -15.54 3.37
CA LEU A 167 8.74 -14.67 3.48
C LEU A 167 9.99 -15.20 2.74
N PRO A 168 10.36 -16.49 2.82
CA PRO A 168 11.53 -17.02 2.10
C PRO A 168 11.37 -17.00 0.57
N GLN A 169 10.13 -17.02 0.07
CA GLN A 169 9.87 -16.94 -1.36
C GLN A 169 9.94 -15.49 -1.84
N LEU A 170 9.47 -14.55 -1.01
CA LEU A 170 9.46 -13.13 -1.33
C LEU A 170 10.86 -12.53 -1.35
N SER A 171 11.76 -12.92 -0.45
CA SER A 171 13.15 -12.47 -0.45
C SER A 171 13.90 -12.80 -1.75
N THR A 172 13.45 -13.81 -2.50
CA THR A 172 14.05 -14.19 -3.79
C THR A 172 13.42 -13.52 -5.02
N GLN A 173 12.34 -12.74 -4.85
CA GLN A 173 11.48 -12.32 -5.96
C GLN A 173 11.14 -10.83 -6.01
N VAL A 174 11.52 -10.04 -5.02
CA VAL A 174 11.34 -8.59 -5.08
C VAL A 174 12.40 -8.01 -6.02
N ILE A 175 11.94 -7.37 -7.10
CA ILE A 175 12.79 -6.57 -7.97
C ILE A 175 13.22 -5.34 -7.17
N GLY A 176 14.52 -5.25 -6.85
CA GLY A 176 15.09 -4.06 -6.21
C GLY A 176 15.16 -4.06 -4.68
N GLY A 177 14.86 -5.17 -4.00
CA GLY A 177 14.99 -5.22 -2.53
C GLY A 177 15.03 -6.64 -1.97
N ASP A 178 15.71 -6.80 -0.83
CA ASP A 178 15.68 -8.01 -0.01
C ASP A 178 14.75 -7.76 1.18
N LEU A 179 13.57 -8.38 1.19
CA LEU A 179 12.64 -8.29 2.32
C LEU A 179 13.24 -8.86 3.61
N SER A 180 14.26 -9.73 3.53
CA SER A 180 14.97 -10.23 4.71
C SER A 180 15.96 -9.22 5.31
N ALA A 181 16.29 -8.16 4.57
CA ALA A 181 17.10 -7.03 5.03
C ALA A 181 16.26 -5.82 5.48
N ALA A 182 14.96 -5.80 5.17
CA ALA A 182 14.05 -4.74 5.57
C ALA A 182 13.72 -4.87 7.06
N ALA A 183 13.90 -3.77 7.81
CA ALA A 183 13.84 -3.74 9.28
C ALA A 183 12.40 -3.69 9.85
N GLY A 184 11.43 -4.27 9.15
CA GLY A 184 10.01 -4.21 9.50
C GLY A 184 9.48 -5.48 10.18
N THR A 185 8.39 -5.33 10.94
CA THR A 185 7.57 -6.47 11.39
C THR A 185 6.57 -6.80 10.28
N TYR A 186 6.45 -8.08 9.93
CA TYR A 186 5.53 -8.53 8.87
C TYR A 186 4.47 -9.45 9.44
N THR A 187 3.29 -9.37 8.88
CA THR A 187 2.17 -10.27 9.16
C THR A 187 1.59 -10.83 7.87
N CYS A 188 0.90 -11.97 7.98
CA CYS A 188 0.07 -12.49 6.92
C CYS A 188 -1.38 -12.25 7.24
N THR A 189 -2.10 -11.73 6.26
CA THR A 189 -3.54 -11.60 6.33
C THR A 189 -4.16 -12.03 5.00
N ALA A 190 -5.47 -12.01 4.92
CA ALA A 190 -6.19 -12.39 3.72
C ALA A 190 -7.41 -11.49 3.54
N THR A 191 -7.90 -11.45 2.31
CA THR A 191 -9.12 -10.79 1.89
C THR A 191 -9.88 -11.72 0.97
N ASP A 192 -11.19 -11.54 0.81
CA ASP A 192 -11.95 -12.28 -0.21
C ASP A 192 -11.63 -11.83 -1.64
N ALA A 193 -11.06 -10.63 -1.80
CA ALA A 193 -10.53 -10.17 -3.08
C ALA A 193 -9.14 -10.76 -3.37
N ALA A 194 -8.75 -10.82 -4.64
CA ALA A 194 -7.38 -11.10 -5.04
C ALA A 194 -6.53 -9.86 -4.82
N MET A 195 -5.32 -9.99 -4.26
CA MET A 195 -4.37 -8.89 -4.09
C MET A 195 -3.26 -9.04 -5.12
N CYS A 196 -3.03 -8.05 -5.98
CA CYS A 196 -2.06 -8.19 -7.06
C CYS A 196 -1.08 -7.01 -7.15
N ALA A 197 -0.16 -7.02 -8.11
CA ALA A 197 0.97 -6.08 -8.19
C ALA A 197 0.62 -4.59 -8.02
N GLY A 198 -0.54 -4.15 -8.53
CA GLY A 198 -1.01 -2.77 -8.36
C GLY A 198 -1.41 -2.40 -6.93
N ASP A 199 -1.44 -3.37 -6.02
CA ASP A 199 -1.80 -3.23 -4.61
C ASP A 199 -0.59 -3.22 -3.68
N LEU A 200 0.63 -3.28 -4.24
CA LEU A 200 1.83 -3.04 -3.44
C LEU A 200 1.71 -1.68 -2.75
N GLY A 201 1.98 -1.62 -1.45
CA GLY A 201 1.84 -0.42 -0.62
C GLY A 201 0.40 0.00 -0.33
N ALA A 202 -0.60 -0.80 -0.71
CA ALA A 202 -1.99 -0.54 -0.34
C ALA A 202 -2.11 -0.51 1.20
N PRO A 203 -2.65 0.56 1.79
CA PRO A 203 -2.86 0.63 3.23
C PRO A 203 -3.91 -0.36 3.71
N VAL A 204 -3.67 -0.87 4.91
CA VAL A 204 -4.67 -1.54 5.74
C VAL A 204 -5.13 -0.52 6.77
N TYR A 205 -6.41 -0.15 6.69
CA TYR A 205 -7.06 0.71 7.66
C TYR A 205 -7.93 -0.13 8.58
N CYS A 206 -7.99 0.23 9.86
CA CYS A 206 -8.99 -0.25 10.81
C CYS A 206 -9.76 0.94 11.37
N THR A 207 -11.04 0.74 11.63
CA THR A 207 -11.84 1.76 12.33
C THR A 207 -11.56 1.70 13.83
N ASP A 208 -11.10 2.81 14.40
CA ASP A 208 -10.85 2.96 15.83
C ASP A 208 -12.17 2.99 16.61
N ASP A 209 -12.31 2.13 17.61
CA ASP A 209 -13.50 2.00 18.44
C ASP A 209 -13.75 3.26 19.29
N ASN A 210 -12.70 4.04 19.58
CA ASN A 210 -12.81 5.23 20.43
C ASN A 210 -13.37 6.44 19.66
N THR A 211 -12.92 6.65 18.42
CA THR A 211 -13.23 7.83 17.62
C THR A 211 -14.14 7.56 16.43
N GLY A 212 -14.20 6.31 15.95
CA GLY A 212 -14.81 5.93 14.68
C GLY A 212 -14.00 6.36 13.45
N ALA A 213 -12.79 6.89 13.63
CA ALA A 213 -11.90 7.26 12.54
C ALA A 213 -11.13 6.05 12.00
N ASP A 214 -10.69 6.12 10.75
CA ASP A 214 -9.83 5.10 10.16
C ASP A 214 -8.36 5.38 10.48
N VAL A 215 -7.70 4.38 11.04
CA VAL A 215 -6.27 4.43 11.40
C VAL A 215 -5.50 3.40 10.60
N LEU A 216 -4.31 3.78 10.14
CA LEU A 216 -3.40 2.92 9.40
C LEU A 216 -2.74 1.92 10.35
N VAL A 217 -2.94 0.63 10.10
CA VAL A 217 -2.34 -0.46 10.88
C VAL A 217 -1.26 -1.23 10.12
N GLY A 218 -1.26 -1.14 8.78
CA GLY A 218 -0.28 -1.83 7.97
C GLY A 218 -0.30 -1.47 6.51
N MET A 219 0.62 -2.06 5.74
CA MET A 219 0.76 -1.83 4.31
C MET A 219 1.11 -3.10 3.56
N VAL A 220 0.41 -3.40 2.48
CA VAL A 220 0.64 -4.59 1.66
C VAL A 220 2.05 -4.57 1.07
N VAL A 221 2.84 -5.62 1.28
CA VAL A 221 4.22 -5.74 0.73
C VAL A 221 4.37 -6.86 -0.29
N ASN A 222 3.37 -7.76 -0.36
CA ASN A 222 3.25 -8.75 -1.40
C ASN A 222 1.79 -8.90 -1.83
N SER A 223 1.62 -9.39 -3.04
CA SER A 223 0.32 -9.58 -3.65
C SER A 223 0.24 -10.98 -4.29
N GLY A 224 -0.62 -11.85 -3.73
CA GLY A 224 -1.04 -13.12 -4.33
C GLY A 224 -2.28 -12.91 -5.18
N CYS A 225 -2.15 -13.00 -6.51
CA CYS A 225 -3.19 -12.57 -7.43
C CYS A 225 -4.33 -13.58 -7.65
N LEU A 226 -4.75 -14.22 -6.56
CA LEU A 226 -5.90 -15.11 -6.53
C LEU A 226 -6.76 -14.74 -5.32
N ALA A 227 -8.07 -14.73 -5.53
CA ALA A 227 -9.04 -14.38 -4.49
C ALA A 227 -8.93 -15.35 -3.30
N GLY A 228 -8.97 -14.82 -2.08
CA GLY A 228 -8.83 -15.61 -0.85
C GLY A 228 -7.40 -16.03 -0.53
N GLU A 229 -6.40 -15.64 -1.32
CA GLU A 229 -5.01 -15.90 -0.97
C GLU A 229 -4.53 -15.05 0.19
N THR A 230 -3.70 -15.68 1.03
CA THR A 230 -2.93 -14.99 2.05
C THR A 230 -1.86 -14.13 1.39
N PHE A 231 -1.78 -12.86 1.80
CA PHE A 231 -0.75 -11.92 1.39
C PHE A 231 0.03 -11.41 2.61
N VAL A 232 1.21 -10.87 2.33
CA VAL A 232 2.09 -10.30 3.38
C VAL A 232 1.87 -8.80 3.47
N SER A 233 1.69 -8.32 4.69
CA SER A 233 1.58 -6.92 5.05
C SER A 233 2.70 -6.55 6.01
N LEU A 234 3.21 -5.33 5.89
CA LEU A 234 4.01 -4.68 6.93
C LEU A 234 3.07 -4.32 8.09
N ASP A 235 3.42 -4.76 9.29
CA ASP A 235 2.71 -4.45 10.52
C ASP A 235 3.26 -3.17 11.15
N LEU A 236 2.46 -2.10 11.08
CA LEU A 236 2.80 -0.80 11.66
C LEU A 236 2.33 -0.66 13.12
N THR A 237 1.64 -1.68 13.66
CA THR A 237 1.22 -1.71 15.08
C THR A 237 2.32 -2.24 15.99
N GLY A 238 3.40 -2.80 15.44
CA GLY A 238 4.47 -3.42 16.21
C GLY A 238 4.01 -4.65 17.00
N GLY A 239 3.02 -5.39 16.48
CA GLY A 239 2.46 -6.57 17.12
C GLY A 239 1.42 -6.30 18.21
N SER A 240 0.99 -5.05 18.40
CA SER A 240 0.01 -4.72 19.45
C SER A 240 -1.43 -5.07 19.08
N LEU A 241 -1.73 -5.19 17.78
CA LEU A 241 -3.07 -5.46 17.29
C LEU A 241 -3.30 -6.96 17.05
N THR A 242 -3.85 -7.64 18.06
CA THR A 242 -4.15 -9.09 17.99
C THR A 242 -5.12 -9.39 16.85
N GLY A 243 -4.78 -10.39 16.02
CA GLY A 243 -5.58 -10.78 14.85
C GLY A 243 -5.19 -10.06 13.57
N PHE A 244 -4.40 -8.99 13.68
CA PHE A 244 -3.64 -8.44 12.56
C PHE A 244 -2.20 -8.95 12.57
N SER A 245 -1.56 -8.98 13.74
CA SER A 245 -0.20 -9.52 13.96
C SER A 245 -0.15 -11.01 14.21
#